data_AF-A0A352ID80-F1
#
_entry.id   AF-A0A352ID80-F1
#
_cell.length_a   1.000
_cell.length_b   1.000
_cell.length_c   1.000
_cell.angle_alpha   90.00
_cell.angle_beta   90.00
_cell.angle_gamma   90.00
#
_symmetry.space_group_name_H-M   'P 1'
#
loop_
_entity.id
_entity.type
_entity.pdbx_description
1 polymer ?
#
loop_
_entity_poly.entity_id
_entity_poly.type
_entity_poly.pdbx_seq_one_letter_code
_entity_poly.pdbx_strand_id
1 'polypeptide(L)' 'MERDNTVFALIEEERQRQLRGIELIASENFVSDQVMEAMGTCLTNK' A
#
# COMPACT_ATOMS: atom_id res chain seq x y z
N MET A 1 4.20 8.86 18.79
CA MET A 1 2.95 8.57 18.05
C MET A 1 2.57 7.14 18.35
N GLU A 2 1.31 6.91 18.70
CA GLU A 2 0.78 5.55 18.83
C GLU A 2 0.58 4.96 17.44
N ARG A 3 0.90 3.68 17.29
CA ARG A 3 0.74 2.97 16.03
C ARG A 3 -0.68 2.44 15.95
N ASP A 4 -1.43 2.84 14.93
CA ASP A 4 -2.81 2.36 14.73
C ASP A 4 -2.80 0.92 14.20
N ASN A 5 -2.82 -0.04 15.12
CA ASN A 5 -2.76 -1.46 14.80
C ASN A 5 -3.95 -1.92 13.95
N THR A 6 -5.12 -1.26 14.05
CA THR A 6 -6.30 -1.59 13.25
C THR A 6 -6.05 -1.28 11.79
N VAL A 7 -5.50 -0.09 11.50
CA VAL A 7 -5.17 0.31 10.12
C VAL A 7 -4.11 -0.61 9.52
N PHE A 8 -3.07 -0.97 10.28
CA PHE A 8 -2.03 -1.88 9.79
C PHE A 8 -2.58 -3.30 9.49
N ALA A 9 -3.53 -3.79 10.30
CA ALA A 9 -4.18 -5.07 10.03
C ALA A 9 -4.98 -5.02 8.71
N LEU A 10 -5.75 -3.95 8.48
CA LEU A 10 -6.52 -3.78 7.25
C LEU A 10 -5.64 -3.64 5.99
N ILE A 11 -4.50 -2.94 6.09
CA ILE A 11 -3.53 -2.84 4.99
C ILE A 11 -2.99 -4.23 4.63
N GLU A 12 -2.68 -5.06 5.62
CA GLU A 12 -2.20 -6.42 5.37
C GLU A 12 -3.28 -7.32 4.76
N GLU A 13 -4.53 -7.21 5.19
CA GLU A 13 -5.66 -7.93 4.58
C GLU A 13 -5.84 -7.55 3.10
N GLU A 14 -5.78 -6.26 2.75
CA GLU A 14 -5.87 -5.80 1.36
C GLU A 14 -4.67 -6.26 0.52
N ARG A 15 -3.46 -6.24 1.09
CA ARG A 15 -2.28 -6.79 0.42
C ARG A 15 -2.47 -8.27 0.08
N GLN A 16 -3.04 -9.07 0.99
CA GLN A 16 -3.35 -10.48 0.72
C GLN A 16 -4.44 -10.64 -0.35
N ARG A 17 -5.45 -9.76 -0.37
CA ARG A 17 -6.49 -9.75 -1.41
C ARG A 17 -5.87 -9.56 -2.79
N GLN A 18 -5.05 -8.53 -2.95
CA GLN A 18 -4.39 -8.20 -4.22
C GLN A 18 -3.43 -9.31 -4.70
N LEU A 19 -2.71 -9.96 -3.78
CA LEU A 19 -1.77 -11.03 -4.13
C LEU A 19 -2.44 -12.35 -4.54
N ARG A 20 -3.63 -12.62 -4.01
CA ARG A 20 -4.38 -13.87 -4.27
C ARG A 20 -5.44 -13.70 -5.36
N GLY A 21 -5.80 -12.46 -5.68
CA GLY A 21 -6.72 -12.10 -6.76
C GLY A 21 -6.05 -12.08 -8.13
N ILE A 22 -6.86 -12.27 -9.18
CA ILE A 22 -6.47 -11.94 -10.55
C ILE A 22 -7.06 -10.56 -10.83
N GLU A 23 -6.23 -9.52 -10.79
CA GLU A 23 -6.68 -8.15 -11.00
C GLU A 23 -6.78 -7.86 -12.52
N LEU A 24 -8.01 -7.71 -13.02
CA LEU A 24 -8.32 -7.53 -14.45
C LEU A 24 -8.85 -6.13 -14.79
N ILE A 25 -8.80 -5.20 -13.83
CA ILE A 25 -9.20 -3.82 -14.05
C ILE A 25 -8.10 -3.14 -14.86
N ALA A 26 -8.40 -2.80 -16.11
CA ALA A 26 -7.40 -2.34 -17.08
C ALA A 26 -6.64 -1.06 -16.67
N SER A 27 -7.21 -0.26 -15.78
CA SER A 27 -6.61 0.98 -15.26
C SER A 27 -5.82 0.81 -13.97
N GLU A 28 -5.87 -0.36 -13.33
CA GLU A 28 -5.14 -0.64 -12.10
C GLU A 28 -3.76 -1.24 -12.38
N ASN A 29 -2.83 -1.05 -11.44
CA ASN A 29 -1.47 -1.57 -11.56
C ASN A 29 -0.79 -1.70 -10.19
N PHE A 30 0.30 -2.45 -10.16
CA PHE A 30 1.19 -2.55 -9.00
C PHE A 30 2.41 -1.65 -9.22
N VAL A 31 2.66 -0.76 -8.26
CA VAL A 31 3.87 0.08 -8.27
C VAL A 31 5.06 -0.70 -7.70
N SER A 32 6.28 -0.26 -8.01
CA SER A 32 7.49 -0.88 -7.43
C SER A 32 7.70 -0.45 -5.97
N ASP A 33 8.48 -1.24 -5.22
CA ASP A 33 8.80 -0.96 -3.82
C ASP A 33 9.48 0.40 -3.64
N GLN A 34 10.34 0.80 -4.60
CA GLN A 34 11.02 2.10 -4.56
C GLN A 34 10.05 3.27 -4.70
N VAL A 35 9.00 3.12 -5.51
CA VAL A 35 7.95 4.14 -5.62
C VAL A 35 7.17 4.25 -4.31
N MET A 36 6.81 3.12 -3.70
CA MET A 36 6.10 3.10 -2.42
C MET A 36 6.93 3.70 -1.28
N GLU A 37 8.23 3.39 -1.21
CA GLU A 37 9.15 3.97 -0.23
C GLU A 37 9.26 5.49 -0.37
N ALA A 38 9.40 5.99 -1.61
CA ALA A 38 9.48 7.43 -1.89
C ALA A 38 8.24 8.19 -1.40
N MET A 39 7.04 7.59 -1.50
CA MET A 39 5.79 8.18 -1.01
C MET A 39 5.75 8.35 0.52
N GLY A 40 6.53 7.57 1.27
CA GLY A 40 6.62 7.63 2.73
C GLY A 40 7.72 8.55 3.27
N THR A 41 8.39 9.33 2.42
CA THR A 41 9.52 10.18 2.82
C THR A 41 9.09 11.51 3.42
N CYS A 42 10.06 12.25 3.98
CA CYS A 42 9.83 13.61 4.51
C CYS A 42 9.39 14.64 3.46
N LEU A 43 9.40 14.29 2.16
CA LEU A 43 8.91 15.16 1.10
C LEU A 43 7.42 15.52 1.30
N THR A 44 6.63 14.68 1.99
CA THR A 44 5.23 14.99 2.31
C THR A 44 5.06 16.14 3.32
N ASN A 45 6.13 16.57 3.99
CA ASN A 45 6.06 17.64 4.99
C ASN A 45 6.04 19.04 4.35
N LYS A 46 6.21 19.16 3.03
CA LYS A 46 6.25 20.43 2.30
C LYS A 46 5.50 20.33 0.98
#